data_AF-A0A963GEM4-F1
#
_entry.id   AF-A0A963GEM4-F1
#
_cell.length_a   1.000
_cell.length_b   1.000
_cell.length_c   1.000
_cell.angle_alpha   90.00
_cell.angle_beta   90.00
_cell.angle_gamma   90.00
#
_symmetry.space_group_name_H-M   'P 1'
#
loop_
_entity.id
_entity.type
_entity.pdbx_description
1 polymer ?
#
loop_
_entity_poly.entity_id
_entity_poly.type
_entity_poly.pdbx_seq_one_letter_code
_entity_poly.pdbx_strand_id
1 'polypeptide(L)'
;MAAGSFEVQFGEFLAEELPYREALEHLKRSIAAIVREDRGVTAFYIGKGSGTNPIDAIYRRYDRSKHAEEFTEDWALYASPCARTVSDLEGRLNDYFMKRDPKRCTNEGKGSGGAPSAQPTHYIYLALRRH
;
A
#
# COMPACT_ATOMS: atom_id res chain seq x y z
N MET A 1 -25.71 -13.96 1.52
CA MET A 1 -24.45 -13.46 2.10
C MET A 1 -24.13 -12.15 1.41
N ALA A 2 -24.24 -11.03 2.11
CA ALA A 2 -23.93 -9.72 1.52
C ALA A 2 -22.42 -9.65 1.28
N ALA A 3 -22.01 -9.42 0.03
CA ALA A 3 -20.65 -9.02 -0.27
C ALA A 3 -20.41 -7.69 0.45
N GLY A 4 -19.58 -7.70 1.49
CA GLY A 4 -19.20 -6.48 2.19
C GLY A 4 -18.60 -5.52 1.19
N SER A 5 -19.25 -4.37 0.99
CA SER A 5 -18.70 -3.28 0.20
C SER A 5 -17.50 -2.73 0.97
N PHE A 6 -16.29 -3.08 0.55
CA PHE A 6 -15.08 -2.42 1.02
C PHE A 6 -15.01 -1.04 0.34
N GLU A 7 -15.26 0.03 1.10
CA GLU A 7 -14.93 1.37 0.65
C GLU A 7 -13.40 1.53 0.72
N VAL A 8 -12.75 1.63 -0.43
CA VAL A 8 -11.35 2.08 -0.51
C VAL A 8 -11.32 3.53 -0.04
N GLN A 9 -10.70 3.79 1.10
CA GLN A 9 -10.53 5.14 1.58
C GLN A 9 -9.34 5.77 0.86
N PHE A 10 -9.57 6.87 0.17
CA PHE A 10 -8.49 7.63 -0.43
C PHE A 10 -7.82 8.45 0.67
N GLY A 11 -6.51 8.29 0.82
CA GLY A 11 -5.68 9.22 1.59
C GLY A 11 -5.69 10.60 0.96
N GLU A 12 -4.85 11.50 1.48
CA GLU A 12 -4.30 12.56 0.63
C GLU A 12 -3.61 11.87 -0.55
N PHE A 13 -4.38 11.67 -1.61
CA PHE A 13 -3.94 11.02 -2.82
C PHE A 13 -2.89 11.95 -3.40
N LEU A 14 -1.62 11.54 -3.37
CA LEU A 14 -0.59 12.19 -4.16
C LEU A 14 -0.93 11.90 -5.63
N ALA A 15 -1.79 12.75 -6.20
CA ALA A 15 -2.25 12.71 -7.58
C ALA A 15 -1.14 13.10 -8.57
N GLU A 16 -0.07 13.71 -8.05
CA GLU A 16 0.98 14.33 -8.86
C GLU A 16 2.32 13.64 -8.63
N GLU A 17 3.07 13.49 -9.73
CA GLU A 17 4.36 12.83 -9.73
C GLU A 17 5.39 13.71 -9.03
N LEU A 18 5.54 13.53 -7.71
CA LEU A 18 6.59 14.18 -6.94
C LEU A 18 7.97 13.59 -7.27
N PRO A 19 9.06 14.38 -7.16
CA PRO A 19 10.41 13.85 -7.16
C PRO A 19 10.56 12.69 -6.17
N TYR A 20 11.29 11.64 -6.54
CA TYR A 20 11.39 10.39 -5.76
C TYR A 20 11.63 10.60 -4.26
N ARG A 21 12.54 11.51 -3.89
CA ARG A 21 12.87 11.78 -2.48
C ARG A 21 11.70 12.38 -1.71
N GLU A 22 10.97 13.31 -2.34
CA GLU A 22 9.80 13.95 -1.75
C GLU A 22 8.66 12.94 -1.62
N ALA A 23 8.43 12.13 -2.65
CA ALA A 23 7.45 11.04 -2.61
C ALA A 23 7.73 10.07 -1.46
N LEU A 24 8.99 9.65 -1.29
CA LEU A 24 9.38 8.73 -0.21
C LEU A 24 9.13 9.33 1.19
N GLU A 25 9.55 10.57 1.42
CA GLU A 25 9.38 11.22 2.73
C GLU A 25 7.92 11.54 3.03
N HIS A 26 7.14 11.96 2.02
CA HIS A 26 5.71 12.15 2.18
C HIS A 26 5.02 10.82 2.51
N LEU A 27 5.29 9.74 1.77
CA LEU A 27 4.70 8.43 2.02
C LEU A 27 5.02 7.88 3.41
N LYS A 28 6.26 8.07 3.90
CA LYS A 28 6.60 7.71 5.29
C LYS A 28 5.74 8.46 6.30
N ARG A 29 5.55 9.78 6.13
CA ARG A 29 4.73 10.59 7.04
C ARG A 29 3.27 10.18 6.99
N SER A 30 2.71 10.00 5.79
CA SER A 30 1.31 9.63 5.60
C SER A 30 1.02 8.24 6.16
N ILE A 31 1.86 7.23 5.86
CA ILE A 31 1.71 5.89 6.43
C ILE A 31 1.82 5.96 7.95
N ALA A 32 2.85 6.62 8.50
CA ALA A 32 3.02 6.73 9.95
C ALA A 32 1.83 7.41 10.64
N ALA A 33 1.20 8.40 10.01
CA ALA A 33 0.00 9.07 10.52
C ALA A 33 -1.25 8.18 10.46
N ILE A 34 -1.35 7.33 9.43
CA ILE A 34 -2.46 6.38 9.27
C ILE A 34 -2.34 5.23 10.28
N VAL A 35 -1.14 4.65 10.43
CA VAL A 35 -0.89 3.44 11.26
C VAL A 35 -0.58 3.74 12.73
N ARG A 36 -0.86 4.94 13.22
CA ARG A 36 -0.60 5.30 14.62
C ARG A 36 -1.32 4.32 15.57
N GLU A 37 -0.65 3.97 16.67
CA GLU A 37 -1.18 3.01 17.67
C GLU A 37 -2.52 3.48 18.27
N ASP A 38 -2.68 4.78 18.49
CA ASP A 38 -3.89 5.39 19.04
C ASP A 38 -5.09 5.39 18.08
N ARG A 39 -4.93 4.85 16.86
CA ARG A 39 -5.99 4.73 15.85
C ARG A 39 -6.56 3.31 15.68
N GLY A 40 -6.24 2.41 16.61
CA GLY A 40 -6.76 1.04 16.64
C GLY A 40 -6.17 0.11 15.56
N VAL A 41 -5.08 0.52 14.90
CA VAL A 41 -4.43 -0.28 13.85
C VAL A 41 -3.57 -1.37 14.48
N THR A 42 -3.96 -2.63 14.26
CA THR A 42 -3.29 -3.80 14.83
C THR A 42 -2.36 -4.52 13.86
N ALA A 43 -2.63 -4.41 12.56
CA ALA A 43 -1.75 -4.88 11.51
C ALA A 43 -1.84 -3.97 10.29
N PHE A 44 -0.75 -3.85 9.55
CA PHE A 44 -0.73 -3.14 8.27
C PHE A 44 0.24 -3.76 7.28
N TYR A 45 -0.09 -3.61 5.99
CA TYR A 45 0.70 -4.11 4.87
C TYR A 45 0.85 -3.01 3.81
N ILE A 46 2.08 -2.78 3.38
CA ILE A 46 2.42 -1.85 2.30
C ILE A 46 2.57 -2.67 1.01
N GLY A 47 1.74 -2.39 0.02
CA GLY A 47 1.73 -3.09 -1.24
C GLY A 47 1.89 -2.17 -2.43
N LYS A 48 2.08 -2.79 -3.59
CA LYS A 48 1.97 -2.11 -4.88
C LYS A 48 0.96 -2.79 -5.79
N GLY A 49 0.20 -2.01 -6.54
CA GLY A 49 -0.76 -2.50 -7.52
C GLY A 49 -0.48 -1.91 -8.90
N SER A 50 -1.14 -2.45 -9.92
CA SER A 50 -1.12 -1.84 -11.24
C SER A 50 -2.48 -2.03 -11.92
N GLY A 51 -2.99 -0.98 -12.55
CA GLY A 51 -4.32 -0.97 -13.14
C GLY A 51 -4.66 0.36 -13.79
N THR A 52 -5.88 0.48 -14.28
CA THR A 52 -6.47 1.71 -14.84
C THR A 52 -6.91 2.69 -13.76
N ASN A 53 -7.21 2.19 -12.57
CA ASN A 53 -7.55 2.97 -11.38
C ASN A 53 -7.02 2.24 -10.12
N PRO A 54 -6.92 2.94 -8.97
CA PRO A 54 -6.37 2.34 -7.74
C PRO A 54 -7.22 1.20 -7.19
N ILE A 55 -8.55 1.24 -7.37
CA ILE A 55 -9.47 0.19 -6.92
C ILE A 55 -9.12 -1.12 -7.63
N ASP A 56 -9.11 -1.12 -8.96
CA ASP A 56 -8.76 -2.29 -9.78
C ASP A 56 -7.34 -2.80 -9.49
N ALA A 57 -6.40 -1.87 -9.27
CA ALA A 57 -5.01 -2.19 -8.95
C ALA A 57 -4.87 -2.93 -7.61
N ILE A 58 -5.67 -2.54 -6.61
CA ILE A 58 -5.72 -3.16 -5.29
C ILE A 58 -6.46 -4.50 -5.36
N TYR A 59 -7.67 -4.54 -5.93
CA TYR A 59 -8.49 -5.76 -6.04
C TYR A 59 -7.79 -6.91 -6.78
N ARG A 60 -7.08 -6.64 -7.88
CA ARG A 60 -6.33 -7.68 -8.60
C ARG A 60 -5.23 -8.34 -7.76
N ARG A 61 -4.75 -7.68 -6.72
CA ARG A 61 -3.73 -8.21 -5.81
C ARG A 61 -4.35 -8.89 -4.59
N TYR A 62 -5.57 -8.52 -4.20
CA TYR A 62 -6.37 -9.22 -3.20
C TYR A 62 -6.55 -10.70 -3.53
N ASP A 63 -6.84 -11.03 -4.79
CA ASP A 63 -7.04 -12.40 -5.28
C ASP A 63 -5.85 -13.36 -5.09
N ARG A 64 -4.64 -12.86 -4.82
CA ARG A 64 -3.42 -13.68 -4.81
C ARG A 64 -2.73 -13.83 -3.47
N SER A 65 -3.00 -12.98 -2.46
CA SER A 65 -2.09 -12.91 -1.30
C SER A 65 -2.67 -12.50 0.06
N LYS A 66 -3.93 -12.04 0.17
CA LYS A 66 -4.42 -11.37 1.40
C LYS A 66 -5.35 -12.19 2.31
N HIS A 67 -5.51 -13.49 2.08
CA HIS A 67 -6.44 -14.31 2.90
C HIS A 67 -6.00 -14.58 4.35
N ALA A 68 -4.78 -14.19 4.76
CA ALA A 68 -4.25 -14.58 6.08
C ALA A 68 -4.62 -13.62 7.24
N GLU A 69 -4.73 -12.31 7.00
CA GLU A 69 -4.73 -11.30 8.08
C GLU A 69 -6.07 -10.52 8.24
N GLU A 70 -7.12 -10.88 7.50
CA GLU A 70 -8.44 -10.21 7.55
C GLU A 70 -8.34 -8.67 7.53
N PHE A 71 -7.63 -8.10 6.54
CA PHE A 71 -7.57 -6.65 6.38
C PHE A 71 -8.98 -6.07 6.19
N THR A 72 -9.27 -4.99 6.91
CA THR A 72 -10.59 -4.35 6.98
C THR A 72 -10.67 -3.09 6.13
N GLU A 73 -9.54 -2.53 5.71
CA GLU A 73 -9.45 -1.21 5.09
C GLU A 73 -8.24 -1.11 4.15
N ASP A 74 -8.41 -0.39 3.03
CA ASP A 74 -7.33 -0.08 2.08
C ASP A 74 -7.25 1.40 1.76
N TRP A 75 -6.02 1.86 1.60
CA TRP A 75 -5.66 3.20 1.17
C TRP A 75 -4.80 3.16 -0.08
N ALA A 76 -5.19 3.89 -1.12
CA ALA A 76 -4.28 4.22 -2.22
C ALA A 76 -3.50 5.49 -1.87
N LEU A 77 -2.17 5.43 -1.92
CA LEU A 77 -1.30 6.49 -1.38
C LEU A 77 -0.46 7.22 -2.44
N TYR A 78 -0.13 6.56 -3.54
CA TYR A 78 0.70 7.12 -4.60
C TYR A 78 0.36 6.47 -5.94
N ALA A 79 0.48 7.24 -7.01
CA ALA A 79 0.34 6.75 -8.38
C ALA A 79 1.52 7.24 -9.23
N SER A 80 2.03 6.37 -10.12
CA SER A 80 2.99 6.76 -11.16
C SER A 80 2.87 5.82 -12.36
N PRO A 81 3.07 6.30 -13.59
CA PRO A 81 3.21 5.44 -14.77
C PRO A 81 4.51 4.62 -14.75
N CYS A 82 5.47 4.94 -13.87
CA CYS A 82 6.75 4.25 -13.81
C CYS A 82 6.75 3.10 -12.79
N ALA A 83 6.66 1.86 -13.30
CA ALA A 83 6.72 0.63 -12.49
C ALA A 83 7.96 0.53 -11.60
N ARG A 84 9.11 1.04 -12.10
CA ARG A 84 10.39 1.01 -11.39
C ARG A 84 10.36 1.92 -10.17
N THR A 85 9.90 3.17 -10.34
CA THR A 85 9.74 4.13 -9.24
C THR A 85 8.87 3.56 -8.12
N VAL A 86 7.71 3.00 -8.47
CA VAL A 86 6.80 2.39 -7.49
C VAL A 86 7.42 1.17 -6.80
N SER A 87 8.16 0.34 -7.53
CA SER A 87 8.85 -0.80 -6.93
C SER A 87 9.96 -0.39 -5.96
N ASP A 88 10.74 0.63 -6.32
CA ASP A 88 11.81 1.15 -5.47
C ASP A 88 11.24 1.84 -4.22
N LEU A 89 10.12 2.58 -4.35
CA LEU A 89 9.42 3.19 -3.22
C LEU A 89 8.86 2.12 -2.27
N GLU A 90 8.16 1.11 -2.79
CA GLU A 90 7.62 0.00 -1.98
C GLU A 90 8.71 -0.71 -1.19
N GLY A 91 9.84 -1.05 -1.82
CA GLY A 91 10.98 -1.68 -1.15
C GLY A 91 11.54 -0.82 -0.01
N ARG A 92 11.74 0.49 -0.24
CA ARG A 92 12.25 1.40 0.79
C ARG A 92 11.28 1.62 1.94
N LEU A 93 9.98 1.69 1.65
CA LEU A 93 8.94 1.83 2.67
C LEU A 93 8.84 0.57 3.51
N ASN A 94 8.83 -0.60 2.87
CA ASN A 94 8.83 -1.90 3.54
C ASN A 94 10.04 -2.02 4.49
N ASP A 95 11.26 -1.80 3.98
CA ASP A 95 12.49 -1.82 4.79
C ASP A 95 12.42 -0.87 6.01
N TYR A 96 11.81 0.31 5.83
CA TYR A 96 11.68 1.31 6.88
C TYR A 96 10.70 0.86 7.97
N PHE A 97 9.49 0.43 7.58
CA PHE A 97 8.44 0.09 8.53
C PHE A 97 8.64 -1.28 9.18
N MET A 98 9.23 -2.24 8.47
CA MET A 98 9.63 -3.52 9.08
C MET A 98 10.69 -3.34 10.16
N LYS A 99 11.58 -2.35 10.04
CA LYS A 99 12.56 -2.03 11.10
C LYS A 99 11.93 -1.26 12.25
N ARG A 100 11.01 -0.33 11.95
CA ARG A 100 10.42 0.58 12.93
C ARG A 100 9.28 -0.06 13.72
N ASP A 101 8.49 -0.91 13.08
CA ASP A 101 7.28 -1.53 13.64
C ASP A 101 7.13 -2.99 13.17
N PRO A 102 8.09 -3.88 13.55
CA PRO A 102 8.13 -5.26 13.09
C PRO A 102 6.95 -6.12 13.57
N LYS A 103 6.18 -5.66 14.56
CA LYS A 103 5.06 -6.43 15.12
C LYS A 103 3.75 -6.20 14.37
N ARG A 104 3.54 -4.99 13.84
CA ARG A 104 2.32 -4.61 13.12
C ARG A 104 2.51 -4.57 11.62
N CYS A 105 3.72 -4.32 11.13
CA CYS A 105 4.02 -4.41 9.70
C CYS A 105 4.12 -5.88 9.29
N THR A 106 3.18 -6.36 8.48
CA THR A 106 3.07 -7.78 8.08
C THR A 106 3.75 -8.08 6.75
N ASN A 107 4.49 -7.11 6.21
CA ASN A 107 5.29 -7.33 5.02
C ASN A 107 6.34 -8.43 5.28
N GLU A 108 6.36 -9.49 4.49
CA GLU A 108 7.50 -10.40 4.50
C GLU A 108 8.71 -9.66 3.90
N GLY A 109 9.90 -9.81 4.51
CA GLY A 109 11.13 -9.04 4.24
C GLY A 109 11.73 -9.16 2.82
N LYS A 110 10.93 -9.55 1.84
CA LYS A 110 11.24 -9.52 0.42
C LYS A 110 10.05 -8.89 -0.28
N GLY A 111 10.20 -7.62 -0.69
CA GLY A 111 9.29 -7.02 -1.66
C GLY A 111 9.15 -7.98 -2.83
N SER A 112 7.94 -8.53 -3.01
CA SER A 112 7.68 -9.41 -4.13
C SER A 112 7.76 -8.52 -5.37
N GLY A 113 8.83 -8.72 -6.14
CA GLY A 113 8.95 -8.22 -7.50
C GLY A 113 7.72 -8.70 -8.25
N GLY A 114 6.69 -7.84 -8.30
CA GLY A 114 5.47 -8.15 -8.99
C GLY A 114 5.83 -8.52 -10.43
N ALA A 115 5.15 -9.52 -10.98
CA ALA A 115 5.31 -9.86 -12.39
C ALA A 115 5.18 -8.57 -13.23
N PRO A 116 6.00 -8.41 -14.29
CA PRO A 116 5.87 -7.28 -15.21
C PRO A 116 4.41 -7.12 -15.62
N SER A 117 3.87 -5.93 -15.42
CA SER A 117 2.49 -5.62 -15.69
C SER A 117 2.43 -4.58 -16.79
N ALA A 118 1.70 -4.87 -17.88
CA ALA A 118 1.49 -3.94 -18.99
C ALA A 118 0.41 -2.88 -18.70
N GLN A 119 0.12 -2.62 -17.43
CA GLN A 119 -0.92 -1.69 -17.01
C GLN A 119 -0.40 -0.25 -17.05
N PRO A 120 -1.28 0.74 -17.30
CA PRO A 120 -0.86 2.11 -17.56
C PRO A 120 -0.35 2.84 -16.32
N THR A 121 -0.82 2.46 -15.13
CA THR A 121 -0.49 3.12 -13.87
C THR A 121 -0.18 2.10 -12.79
N HIS A 122 0.80 2.45 -11.96
CA HIS A 122 1.24 1.68 -10.81
C HIS A 122 0.97 2.48 -9.54
N TYR A 123 0.59 1.77 -8.48
CA TYR A 123 0.11 2.39 -7.24
C TYR A 123 0.86 1.84 -6.04
N ILE A 124 1.11 2.68 -5.04
CA ILE A 124 1.37 2.23 -3.67
C ILE A 124 0.05 2.23 -2.93
N TYR A 125 -0.21 1.16 -2.19
CA TYR A 125 -1.36 1.07 -1.30
C TYR A 125 -0.95 0.59 0.09
N LEU A 126 -1.79 0.88 1.07
CA LEU A 126 -1.67 0.47 2.46
C LEU A 126 -2.95 -0.26 2.86
N ALA A 127 -2.80 -1.51 3.27
CA ALA A 127 -3.87 -2.31 3.83
C ALA A 127 -3.78 -2.29 5.36
N LEU A 128 -4.90 -2.17 6.04
CA LEU A 128 -4.96 -2.08 7.50
C LEU A 128 -5.95 -3.08 8.06
N ARG A 129 -5.63 -3.56 9.25
CA ARG A 129 -6.59 -4.20 10.15
C ARG A 129 -6.81 -3.27 11.33
N ARG A 130 -8.08 -2.98 11.62
CA ARG A 130 -8.49 -2.24 12.82
C ARG A 130 -9.39 -3.09 13.72
N HIS A 131 -9.32 -2.83 15.02
CA HIS A 131 -10.27 -3.33 16.03
C HIS A 131 -11.06 -2.17 16.63
#